data_AF-A0A822E5Z6-F1
#
_entry.id   AF-A0A822E5Z6-F1
#
_cell.length_a   1.000
_cell.length_b   1.000
_cell.length_c   1.000
_cell.angle_alpha   90.00
_cell.angle_beta   90.00
_cell.angle_gamma   90.00
#
_symmetry.space_group_name_H-M   'P 1'
#
loop_
_entity.id
_entity.type
_entity.pdbx_description
1 polymer ?
#
loop_
_entity_poly.entity_id
_entity_poly.type
_entity_poly.pdbx_seq_one_letter_code
_entity_poly.pdbx_strand_id
1 'polypeptide(L)'
;MSWYDKALVVFDQTARDVARHCIQRWKCADDGLEWKCVRSVELWSAGTKSEKSSIHNGYIQMIDIAKHFIYIENQLFITIVQDSVVQNQLANVLFRRIIERAHKNAKKFCVCVVLPLLPDFDNTNSVQAVLYFIMINHYSKDLKMQAN
;
A
#
# COMPACT_ATOMS: atom_id res chain seq x y z
N MET A 1 22.64 11.97 -3.09
CA MET A 1 21.26 11.75 -3.57
C MET A 1 20.35 12.77 -2.90
N SER A 2 19.35 13.30 -3.61
CA SER A 2 18.29 14.12 -3.00
C SER A 2 17.24 13.24 -2.32
N TRP A 3 16.67 13.69 -1.21
CA TRP A 3 15.60 12.99 -0.49
C TRP A 3 14.25 13.64 -0.79
N TYR A 4 13.28 12.88 -1.30
CA TYR A 4 11.91 13.32 -1.54
C TYR A 4 10.96 12.45 -0.73
N ASP A 5 10.14 13.08 0.13
CA ASP A 5 9.28 12.39 1.08
C ASP A 5 8.02 13.21 1.41
N LYS A 6 7.02 12.56 2.00
CA LYS A 6 5.77 13.17 2.43
C LYS A 6 5.54 12.90 3.92
N ALA A 7 5.26 13.96 4.66
CA ALA A 7 4.86 13.88 6.06
C ALA A 7 3.54 14.65 6.28
N LEU A 8 2.79 14.24 7.30
CA LEU A 8 1.56 14.89 7.74
C LEU A 8 1.67 15.23 9.23
N VAL A 9 1.21 16.42 9.60
CA VAL A 9 1.03 16.83 11.00
C VAL A 9 -0.45 16.71 11.35
N VAL A 10 -0.74 16.08 12.50
CA VAL A 10 -2.10 15.90 13.02
C VAL A 10 -2.21 16.56 14.39
N PHE A 11 -3.40 17.05 14.72
CA PHE A 11 -3.70 17.71 15.99
C PHE A 11 -4.81 16.96 16.75
N ASP A 12 -5.08 17.40 17.98
CA ASP A 12 -6.23 16.98 18.80
C ASP A 12 -6.32 15.46 19.03
N GLN A 13 -7.50 14.88 18.80
CA GLN A 13 -7.78 13.47 19.10
C GLN A 13 -6.88 12.53 18.28
N THR A 14 -6.61 12.87 17.03
CA THR A 14 -5.73 12.07 16.16
C THR A 14 -4.28 12.13 16.64
N ALA A 15 -3.82 13.28 17.14
CA ALA A 15 -2.51 13.36 17.79
C ALA A 15 -2.45 12.49 19.06
N ARG A 16 -3.54 12.42 19.83
CA ARG A 16 -3.66 11.49 20.97
C ARG A 16 -3.66 10.02 20.54
N ASP A 17 -4.27 9.68 19.40
CA ASP A 17 -4.21 8.32 18.83
C ASP A 17 -2.78 7.92 18.47
N VAL A 18 -2.02 8.81 17.82
CA VAL A 18 -0.60 8.59 17.50
C VAL A 18 0.23 8.45 18.77
N ALA A 19 0.02 9.33 19.76
CA ALA A 19 0.68 9.22 21.06
C ALA A 19 0.34 7.90 21.77
N ARG A 20 -0.92 7.45 21.69
CA ARG A 20 -1.35 6.13 22.19
C ARG A 20 -0.66 4.98 21.47
N HIS A 21 -0.30 5.09 20.19
CA HIS A 21 0.53 4.08 19.55
C HIS A 21 1.95 4.01 20.15
N CYS A 22 2.59 5.16 20.37
CA CYS A 22 3.89 5.22 21.04
C CYS A 22 3.82 4.65 22.46
N ILE A 23 2.78 5.03 23.22
CA ILE A 23 2.51 4.48 24.54
C ILE A 23 2.18 3.00 24.44
N GLN A 24 1.44 2.50 23.45
CA GLN A 24 1.11 1.07 23.28
C GLN A 24 2.33 0.18 23.09
N ARG A 25 3.33 0.66 22.35
CA ARG A 25 4.64 -0.02 22.28
C ARG A 25 5.35 -0.06 23.63
N TRP A 26 4.93 0.78 24.58
CA TRP A 26 5.38 0.86 25.96
C TRP A 26 4.35 0.28 27.00
N LYS A 27 3.03 0.13 26.65
CA LYS A 27 1.83 -0.45 27.36
C LYS A 27 0.45 -0.09 26.69
N CYS A 28 -0.52 -1.04 26.63
CA CYS A 28 -1.69 -1.14 25.70
C CYS A 28 -3.04 -0.43 26.06
N ALA A 29 -3.75 0.23 25.08
CA ALA A 29 -5.24 0.33 24.88
C ALA A 29 -5.70 1.35 23.78
N ASP A 30 -6.92 1.18 23.21
CA ASP A 30 -7.59 1.91 22.08
C ASP A 30 -8.61 3.02 22.54
N ASP A 31 -8.99 3.98 21.65
CA ASP A 31 -10.38 4.35 21.24
C ASP A 31 -10.60 5.71 20.48
N GLY A 32 -11.42 5.63 19.40
CA GLY A 32 -12.48 6.55 18.87
C GLY A 32 -12.27 8.03 18.44
N LEU A 33 -12.29 8.34 17.12
CA LEU A 33 -13.13 9.33 16.36
C LEU A 33 -12.71 9.51 14.86
N GLU A 34 -13.39 10.38 14.08
CA GLU A 34 -13.52 10.48 12.59
C GLU A 34 -12.27 10.38 11.70
N TRP A 35 -11.08 10.68 12.21
CA TRP A 35 -9.81 10.48 11.51
C TRP A 35 -9.12 9.26 12.10
N LYS A 36 -9.07 8.17 11.32
CA LYS A 36 -8.62 6.88 11.84
C LYS A 36 -7.12 6.70 11.63
N CYS A 37 -6.36 6.71 12.72
CA CYS A 37 -4.98 6.21 12.68
C CYS A 37 -4.98 4.73 12.30
N VAL A 38 -4.22 4.40 11.26
CA VAL A 38 -4.00 3.04 10.78
C VAL A 38 -2.58 2.58 11.13
N ARG A 39 -2.42 1.27 11.33
CA ARG A 39 -1.16 0.65 11.73
C ARG A 39 -1.04 -0.77 11.18
N SER A 40 0.20 -1.23 11.08
CA SER A 40 0.56 -2.64 10.86
C SER A 40 1.38 -3.09 12.06
N VAL A 41 0.75 -3.85 12.96
CA VAL A 41 1.40 -4.33 14.20
C VAL A 41 0.95 -5.74 14.54
N GLU A 42 1.80 -6.47 15.24
CA GLU A 42 1.55 -7.83 15.70
C GLU A 42 2.07 -8.01 17.13
N LEU A 43 1.98 -9.23 17.67
CA LEU A 43 2.40 -9.59 19.01
C LEU A 43 3.86 -9.19 19.30
N TRP A 44 4.78 -9.47 18.38
CA TRP A 44 6.21 -9.22 18.58
C TRP A 44 6.57 -7.71 18.59
N SER A 45 5.76 -6.85 17.96
CA SER A 45 6.07 -5.43 17.80
C SER A 45 5.29 -4.51 18.74
N ALA A 46 4.08 -4.90 19.15
CA ALA A 46 3.21 -4.08 19.99
C ALA A 46 2.41 -4.89 21.04
N GLY A 47 2.76 -6.15 21.30
CA GLY A 47 2.15 -6.97 22.35
C GLY A 47 0.65 -7.24 22.16
N THR A 48 0.14 -7.10 20.93
CA THR A 48 -1.29 -7.24 20.64
C THR A 48 -1.63 -8.69 20.31
N LYS A 49 -2.72 -9.22 20.89
CA LYS A 49 -3.15 -10.63 20.71
C LYS A 49 -3.61 -10.97 19.29
N SER A 50 -4.10 -9.98 18.55
CA SER A 50 -4.52 -10.13 17.16
C SER A 50 -3.65 -9.24 16.27
N GLU A 51 -3.28 -9.74 15.10
CA GLU A 51 -2.68 -8.93 14.05
C GLU A 51 -3.58 -7.73 13.73
N LYS A 52 -3.00 -6.52 13.73
CA LYS A 52 -3.68 -5.31 13.28
C LYS A 52 -3.03 -4.86 11.98
N SER A 53 -3.68 -5.17 10.86
CA SER A 53 -3.27 -4.79 9.50
C SER A 53 -4.20 -3.71 8.92
N SER A 54 -4.46 -2.66 9.71
CA SER A 54 -5.42 -1.62 9.34
C SER A 54 -4.93 -0.70 8.23
N ILE A 55 -3.60 -0.58 8.01
CA ILE A 55 -3.05 0.11 6.83
C ILE A 55 -3.49 -0.62 5.56
N HIS A 56 -3.31 -1.94 5.51
CA HIS A 56 -3.69 -2.77 4.37
C HIS A 56 -5.18 -2.65 4.05
N ASN A 57 -6.03 -2.77 5.07
CA ASN A 57 -7.47 -2.63 4.94
C ASN A 57 -7.88 -1.21 4.49
N GLY A 58 -7.19 -0.18 4.99
CA GLY A 58 -7.39 1.20 4.55
C GLY A 58 -7.11 1.37 3.06
N TYR A 59 -5.97 0.84 2.58
CA TYR A 59 -5.66 0.84 1.14
C TYR A 59 -6.74 0.15 0.31
N ILE A 60 -7.15 -1.06 0.71
CA ILE A 60 -8.22 -1.80 0.02
C ILE A 60 -9.48 -0.94 -0.11
N GLN A 61 -9.95 -0.37 1.00
CA GLN A 61 -11.16 0.43 1.03
C GLN A 61 -11.04 1.68 0.15
N MET A 62 -9.94 2.42 0.26
CA MET A 62 -9.71 3.65 -0.52
C MET A 62 -9.67 3.39 -2.02
N ILE A 63 -9.04 2.28 -2.44
CA ILE A 63 -9.02 1.88 -3.86
C ILE A 63 -10.41 1.46 -4.31
N ASP A 64 -11.16 0.72 -3.49
CA ASP A 64 -12.49 0.21 -3.83
C ASP A 64 -13.49 1.34 -4.10
N ILE A 65 -13.46 2.39 -3.27
CA ILE A 65 -14.38 3.54 -3.36
C ILE A 65 -13.93 4.64 -4.33
N ALA A 66 -12.68 4.63 -4.77
CA ALA A 66 -12.14 5.65 -5.68
C ALA A 66 -13.03 5.76 -6.93
N LYS A 67 -13.25 6.96 -7.49
CA LYS A 67 -14.17 7.17 -8.62
C LYS A 67 -13.47 7.54 -9.94
N HIS A 68 -12.45 8.38 -9.88
CA HIS A 68 -11.87 9.01 -11.07
C HIS A 68 -10.37 8.74 -11.25
N PHE A 69 -9.61 8.83 -10.15
CA PHE A 69 -8.16 8.76 -10.22
C PHE A 69 -7.58 8.25 -8.91
N ILE A 70 -6.42 7.60 -8.99
CA ILE A 70 -5.59 7.22 -7.84
C ILE A 70 -4.16 7.68 -8.14
N TYR A 71 -3.55 8.35 -7.16
CA TYR A 71 -2.15 8.73 -7.16
C TYR A 71 -1.41 8.01 -6.04
N ILE A 72 -0.29 7.36 -6.36
CA ILE A 72 0.52 6.62 -5.40
C ILE A 72 1.97 7.08 -5.54
N GLU A 73 2.50 7.68 -4.49
CA GLU A 73 3.95 7.84 -4.29
C GLU A 73 4.35 6.85 -3.21
N ASN A 74 5.25 5.91 -3.52
CA ASN A 74 5.76 5.00 -2.52
C ASN A 74 7.20 4.58 -2.83
N GLN A 75 7.97 4.21 -1.80
CA GLN A 75 9.33 3.72 -1.98
C GLN A 75 9.36 2.36 -2.70
N LEU A 76 8.35 1.51 -2.46
CA LEU A 76 8.22 0.17 -3.04
C LEU A 76 6.81 -0.07 -3.58
N PHE A 77 6.69 -0.87 -4.63
CA PHE A 77 5.41 -1.30 -5.17
C PHE A 77 5.44 -2.78 -5.53
N ILE A 78 5.39 -3.62 -4.50
CA ILE A 78 5.44 -5.09 -4.63
C ILE A 78 4.05 -5.63 -4.32
N THR A 79 3.30 -5.91 -5.38
CA THR A 79 1.96 -6.51 -5.29
C THR A 79 1.68 -7.28 -6.57
N ILE A 80 1.07 -8.47 -6.46
CA ILE A 80 0.83 -9.37 -7.59
C ILE A 80 -0.58 -9.99 -7.44
N VAL A 81 -1.26 -10.19 -8.57
CA VAL A 81 -2.56 -10.86 -8.60
C VAL A 81 -2.36 -12.37 -8.45
N GLN A 82 -2.99 -12.98 -7.44
CA GLN A 82 -3.02 -14.44 -7.21
C GLN A 82 -1.63 -15.10 -7.07
N ASP A 83 -0.78 -14.57 -6.20
CA ASP A 83 0.54 -15.13 -5.90
C ASP A 83 0.57 -15.86 -4.55
N SER A 84 1.41 -16.90 -4.41
CA SER A 84 1.55 -17.68 -3.18
C SER A 84 2.50 -17.04 -2.15
N VAL A 85 3.42 -16.20 -2.62
CA VAL A 85 4.44 -15.53 -1.80
C VAL A 85 3.97 -14.13 -1.42
N VAL A 86 3.47 -13.36 -2.38
CA VAL A 86 3.00 -11.99 -2.19
C VAL A 86 1.51 -12.00 -1.85
N GLN A 87 1.20 -11.98 -0.56
CA GLN A 87 -0.17 -12.15 -0.07
C GLN A 87 -0.99 -10.84 0.01
N ASN A 88 -0.37 -9.68 -0.20
CA ASN A 88 -1.08 -8.42 -0.12
C ASN A 88 -2.09 -8.27 -1.28
N GLN A 89 -3.32 -7.94 -0.96
CA GLN A 89 -4.44 -7.88 -1.91
C GLN A 89 -4.52 -6.58 -2.74
N LEU A 90 -3.51 -5.71 -2.71
CA LEU A 90 -3.58 -4.40 -3.40
C LEU A 90 -3.75 -4.57 -4.90
N ALA A 91 -2.97 -5.44 -5.55
CA ALA A 91 -3.08 -5.73 -6.98
C ALA A 91 -4.46 -6.26 -7.35
N ASN A 92 -5.03 -7.16 -6.54
CA ASN A 92 -6.36 -7.72 -6.77
C ASN A 92 -7.45 -6.63 -6.75
N VAL A 93 -7.38 -5.72 -5.78
CA VAL A 93 -8.37 -4.64 -5.65
C VAL A 93 -8.18 -3.57 -6.73
N LEU A 94 -6.94 -3.23 -7.10
CA LEU A 94 -6.65 -2.35 -8.24
C LEU A 94 -7.16 -2.95 -9.54
N PHE A 95 -6.91 -4.23 -9.79
CA PHE A 95 -7.40 -4.94 -10.97
C PHE A 95 -8.93 -4.89 -11.05
N ARG A 96 -9.62 -5.27 -9.96
CA ARG A 96 -11.08 -5.20 -9.86
C ARG A 96 -11.60 -3.78 -10.14
N ARG A 97 -10.93 -2.77 -9.57
CA ARG A 97 -11.35 -1.38 -9.73
C ARG A 97 -11.16 -0.88 -11.16
N ILE A 98 -10.04 -1.19 -11.80
CA ILE A 98 -9.71 -0.71 -13.15
C ILE A 98 -10.48 -1.50 -14.20
N ILE A 99 -10.38 -2.83 -14.20
CA ILE A 99 -10.93 -3.69 -15.25
C ILE A 99 -12.42 -3.93 -15.01
N GLU A 100 -12.79 -4.47 -13.85
CA GLU A 100 -14.17 -4.91 -13.63
C GLU A 100 -15.14 -3.74 -13.44
N ARG A 101 -14.70 -2.62 -12.87
CA ARG A 101 -15.58 -1.46 -12.62
C ARG A 101 -15.42 -0.33 -13.61
N ALA A 102 -14.21 0.18 -13.87
CA ALA A 102 -14.05 1.31 -14.78
C ALA A 102 -14.20 0.90 -16.25
N HIS A 103 -13.42 -0.09 -16.70
CA HIS A 103 -13.40 -0.50 -18.09
C HIS A 103 -14.75 -1.08 -18.54
N LYS A 104 -15.34 -2.03 -17.80
CA LYS A 104 -16.66 -2.61 -18.14
C LYS A 104 -17.80 -1.57 -18.22
N ASN A 105 -17.74 -0.51 -17.40
CA ASN A 105 -18.76 0.55 -17.41
C ASN A 105 -18.37 1.74 -18.31
N ALA A 106 -17.35 1.59 -19.17
CA ALA A 106 -16.82 2.65 -20.04
C ALA A 106 -16.52 3.98 -19.32
N LYS A 107 -16.10 3.91 -18.04
CA LYS A 107 -15.75 5.10 -17.25
C LYS A 107 -14.25 5.35 -17.34
N LYS A 108 -13.86 6.60 -17.60
CA LYS A 108 -12.47 7.03 -17.54
C LYS A 108 -11.96 6.91 -16.10
N PHE A 109 -10.87 6.16 -15.92
CA PHE A 109 -10.21 5.98 -14.65
C PHE A 109 -8.71 5.84 -14.88
N CYS A 110 -7.90 6.55 -14.11
CA CYS A 110 -6.45 6.53 -14.24
C CYS A 110 -5.80 6.21 -12.89
N VAL A 111 -4.72 5.45 -12.92
CA VAL A 111 -3.88 5.18 -11.75
C VAL A 111 -2.46 5.59 -12.12
N CYS A 112 -1.91 6.53 -11.37
CA CYS A 112 -0.53 7.00 -11.52
C CYS A 112 0.28 6.53 -10.31
N VAL A 113 1.40 5.85 -10.59
CA VAL A 113 2.31 5.33 -9.58
C VAL A 113 3.68 5.92 -9.83
N VAL A 114 4.22 6.61 -8.83
CA VAL A 114 5.54 7.23 -8.85
C VAL A 114 6.44 6.46 -7.90
N LEU A 115 7.52 5.91 -8.43
CA LEU A 115 8.50 5.09 -7.71
C LEU A 115 9.90 5.67 -7.92
N PRO A 116 10.82 5.48 -6.96
CA PRO A 116 12.23 5.75 -7.19
C PRO A 116 12.75 4.88 -8.34
N LEU A 117 13.71 5.41 -9.10
CA LEU A 117 14.32 4.67 -10.23
C LEU A 117 15.03 3.40 -9.76
N LEU A 118 15.71 3.51 -8.63
CA LEU A 118 16.38 2.40 -7.96
C LEU A 118 16.00 2.45 -6.48
N PRO A 119 15.66 1.32 -5.86
CA PRO A 119 15.45 1.28 -4.43
C PRO A 119 16.79 1.48 -3.71
N ASP A 120 16.74 2.18 -2.58
CA ASP A 120 17.91 2.44 -1.74
C ASP A 120 18.11 1.28 -0.76
N PHE A 121 18.84 0.26 -1.21
CA PHE A 121 19.28 -0.86 -0.37
C PHE A 121 20.79 -0.98 -0.41
N ASP A 122 21.39 -1.30 0.74
CA ASP A 122 22.84 -1.47 0.88
C ASP A 122 23.39 -2.68 0.08
N ASN A 123 22.53 -3.61 -0.35
CA ASN A 123 22.93 -4.85 -1.00
C ASN A 123 22.34 -5.01 -2.41
N THR A 124 23.22 -5.30 -3.37
CA THR A 124 22.88 -5.43 -4.79
C THR A 124 21.85 -6.53 -5.08
N ASN A 125 21.86 -7.61 -4.29
CA ASN A 125 20.91 -8.72 -4.45
C ASN A 125 19.47 -8.31 -4.08
N SER A 126 19.28 -7.49 -3.03
CA SER A 126 17.92 -7.00 -2.72
C SER A 126 17.44 -5.99 -3.75
N VAL A 127 18.34 -5.13 -4.26
CA VAL A 127 18.02 -4.22 -5.36
C VAL A 127 17.54 -5.01 -6.56
N GLN A 128 18.26 -6.07 -6.95
CA GLN A 128 17.87 -6.94 -8.06
C GLN A 128 16.53 -7.65 -7.82
N ALA A 129 16.29 -8.18 -6.63
CA ALA A 129 15.03 -8.85 -6.31
C ALA A 129 13.83 -7.89 -6.39
N VAL A 130 13.95 -6.68 -5.84
CA VAL A 130 12.88 -5.68 -5.91
C VAL A 130 12.66 -5.20 -7.34
N LEU A 131 13.74 -4.94 -8.09
CA LEU A 131 13.62 -4.60 -9.51
C LEU A 131 12.97 -5.71 -10.31
N TYR A 132 13.27 -6.99 -10.04
CA TYR A 132 12.63 -8.13 -10.68
C TYR A 132 11.10 -8.11 -10.47
N PHE A 133 10.63 -7.89 -9.24
CA PHE A 133 9.19 -7.79 -8.96
C PHE A 133 8.54 -6.58 -9.61
N ILE A 134 9.22 -5.43 -9.68
CA ILE A 134 8.73 -4.24 -10.38
C ILE A 134 8.67 -4.50 -11.90
N MET A 135 9.71 -5.12 -12.46
CA MET A 135 9.82 -5.44 -13.88
C MET A 135 8.79 -6.49 -14.31
N ILE A 136 8.55 -7.56 -13.55
CA ILE A 136 7.49 -8.54 -13.88
C ILE A 136 6.14 -7.87 -14.00
N ASN A 137 5.82 -6.96 -13.06
CA ASN A 137 4.59 -6.19 -13.12
C ASN A 137 4.49 -5.29 -14.36
N HIS A 138 5.63 -4.89 -14.93
CA HIS A 138 5.71 -4.17 -16.21
C HIS A 138 5.56 -5.12 -17.41
N TYR A 139 6.39 -6.17 -17.51
CA TYR A 139 6.48 -7.07 -18.66
C TYR A 139 5.29 -8.04 -18.80
N SER A 140 4.57 -8.35 -17.72
CA SER A 140 3.36 -9.18 -17.82
C SER A 140 2.26 -8.50 -18.66
N LYS A 141 2.28 -7.17 -18.80
CA LYS A 141 1.39 -6.44 -19.70
C LYS A 141 1.69 -6.72 -21.18
N ASP A 142 2.97 -6.84 -21.54
CA ASP A 142 3.38 -6.97 -22.95
C ASP A 142 3.07 -8.37 -23.50
N LEU A 143 3.27 -9.41 -22.69
CA LEU A 143 2.96 -10.79 -23.09
C LEU A 143 1.45 -11.05 -23.29
N LYS A 144 0.58 -10.34 -22.55
CA LYS A 144 -0.88 -10.48 -22.71
C LYS A 144 -1.46 -9.58 -23.82
N MET A 145 -0.78 -8.49 -24.18
CA MET A 145 -1.16 -7.67 -25.34
C MET A 145 -0.72 -8.26 -26.68
N GLN A 146 0.28 -9.15 -26.70
CA GLN A 146 0.70 -9.87 -27.91
C GLN A 146 -0.05 -11.18 -28.17
N ALA A 147 -0.91 -11.61 -27.24
CA ALA A 147 -1.66 -12.87 -27.32
C ALA A 147 -3.13 -12.70 -27.77
N ASN A 148 -3.52 -11.51 -28.23
CA ASN A 148 -4.83 -11.24 -28.84
C ASN A 148 -4.67 -10.70 -30.27
#